data_AF-A0A7Z9HF54-F1
#
_entry.id   AF-A0A7Z9HF54-F1
#
_cell.length_a   1.000
_cell.length_b   1.000
_cell.length_c   1.000
_cell.angle_alpha   90.00
_cell.angle_beta   90.00
_cell.angle_gamma   90.00
#
_symmetry.space_group_name_H-M   'P 1'
#
loop_
_entity.id
_entity.type
_entity.pdbx_description
1 polymer ?
#
loop_
_entity_poly.entity_id
_entity_poly.type
_entity_poly.pdbx_seq_one_letter_code
_entity_poly.pdbx_strand_id
1 'polypeptide(L)'
;SLFGSVFLLYLGTKSIRTANAEITDFTPRPLLLKELMITNLVNPNPYLFWFTVGAPLMVRSFQQTWGSGITFLFSFYLGLCGVKLLLAIAAGKSRNFLHGILYRRIMQFLGFALIGFAIMLFRDGLIFLGILHQG
;
A
#
# COMPACT_ATOMS: atom_id res chain seq x y z
N SER A 1 -14.74 -8.64 -10.50
CA SER A 1 -14.49 -7.33 -11.12
C SER A 1 -15.40 -6.21 -10.62
N LEU A 2 -16.71 -6.42 -10.49
CA LEU A 2 -17.69 -5.39 -10.09
C LEU A 2 -17.48 -4.75 -8.70
N PHE A 3 -17.26 -5.54 -7.65
CA PHE A 3 -16.96 -4.96 -6.33
C PHE A 3 -15.64 -4.18 -6.32
N GLY A 4 -14.66 -4.64 -7.09
CA GLY A 4 -13.39 -3.95 -7.30
C GLY A 4 -13.57 -2.61 -8.01
N SER A 5 -14.39 -2.52 -9.06
CA SER A 5 -14.66 -1.25 -9.73
C SER A 5 -15.39 -0.24 -8.83
N VAL A 6 -16.38 -0.69 -8.05
CA VAL A 6 -17.05 0.20 -7.08
C VAL A 6 -16.06 0.72 -6.04
N PHE A 7 -15.18 -0.14 -5.53
CA PHE A 7 -14.15 0.24 -4.58
C PHE A 7 -13.13 1.21 -5.17
N LEU A 8 -12.68 0.98 -6.42
CA LEU A 8 -11.75 1.88 -7.12
C LEU A 8 -12.37 3.25 -7.43
N LEU A 9 -13.66 3.30 -7.81
CA LEU A 9 -14.40 4.55 -7.97
C LEU A 9 -14.44 5.34 -6.65
N TYR A 10 -14.75 4.66 -5.55
CA TYR A 10 -14.76 5.27 -4.22
C TYR A 10 -13.37 5.81 -3.83
N LEU A 11 -12.30 5.05 -4.07
CA LEU A 11 -10.93 5.50 -3.80
C LEU A 11 -10.50 6.66 -4.68
N GLY A 12 -10.81 6.62 -5.98
CA GLY A 12 -10.46 7.69 -6.92
C GLY A 12 -11.14 9.01 -6.59
N THR A 13 -12.46 8.98 -6.34
CA THR A 13 -13.23 10.17 -5.93
C THR A 13 -12.76 10.73 -4.58
N LYS A 14 -12.48 9.86 -3.62
CA LYS A 14 -11.90 10.27 -2.33
C LYS A 14 -10.53 10.91 -2.51
N SER A 15 -9.65 10.33 -3.33
CA SER A 15 -8.30 10.84 -3.61
C SER A 15 -8.35 12.26 -4.17
N ILE A 16 -9.22 12.52 -5.14
CA ILE A 16 -9.42 13.86 -5.73
C ILE A 16 -9.96 14.85 -4.68
N ARG A 17 -10.92 14.42 -3.85
CA ARG A 17 -11.49 15.27 -2.80
C ARG A 17 -10.47 15.64 -1.73
N THR A 18 -9.65 14.68 -1.30
CA THR A 18 -8.58 14.91 -0.31
C THR A 18 -7.43 15.73 -0.87
N ALA A 19 -7.13 15.64 -2.18
CA ALA A 19 -6.11 16.46 -2.82
C ALA A 19 -6.45 17.96 -2.83
N ASN A 20 -7.74 18.28 -2.78
CA ASN A 20 -8.24 19.66 -2.76
C ASN A 20 -8.38 20.23 -1.33
N ALA A 21 -8.31 19.39 -0.29
CA ALA A 21 -8.34 19.85 1.08
C ALA A 21 -6.96 20.40 1.46
N GLU A 22 -6.91 21.56 2.12
CA GLU A 22 -5.68 22.03 2.73
C GLU A 22 -5.22 21.01 3.78
N ILE A 23 -3.99 20.52 3.61
CA ILE A 23 -3.38 19.61 4.58
C ILE A 23 -3.05 20.46 5.80
N THR A 24 -3.95 20.48 6.77
CA THR A 24 -3.64 21.03 8.09
C THR A 24 -2.51 20.17 8.68
N ASP A 25 -1.44 20.79 9.17
CA ASP A 25 -0.35 20.13 9.89
C ASP A 25 -0.91 19.54 11.20
N PHE A 26 -1.57 18.39 11.10
CA PHE A 26 -2.05 17.64 12.24
C PHE A 26 -0.98 16.64 12.63
N THR A 27 -0.23 16.94 13.68
CA THR A 27 0.63 15.97 14.36
C THR A 27 -0.24 15.14 15.29
N PRO A 28 -0.48 13.85 14.99
CA PRO A 28 -1.24 12.99 15.88
C PRO A 28 -0.50 12.84 17.21
N ARG A 29 -1.25 12.63 18.30
CA ARG A 29 -0.65 12.30 19.60
C ARG A 29 0.22 11.05 19.44
N PRO A 30 1.42 11.00 20.05
CA PRO A 30 2.23 9.79 20.06
C PRO A 30 1.43 8.66 20.71
N LEU A 31 1.30 7.54 19.98
CA LEU A 31 0.64 6.34 20.46
C LEU A 31 1.44 5.73 21.62
N LEU A 32 0.74 5.16 22.60
CA LEU A 32 1.40 4.42 23.67
C LEU A 32 2.00 3.11 23.13
N LEU A 33 3.06 2.61 23.77
CA LEU A 33 3.68 1.31 23.42
C LEU A 33 2.66 0.18 23.32
N LYS A 34 1.67 0.16 24.23
CA LYS A 34 0.57 -0.82 24.21
C LYS A 34 -0.25 -0.75 22.92
N GLU A 35 -0.56 0.44 22.43
CA GLU A 35 -1.33 0.63 21.20
C GLU A 35 -0.53 0.17 19.97
N LEU A 36 0.78 0.44 19.96
CA LEU A 36 1.68 -0.03 18.91
C LEU A 36 1.77 -1.56 18.87
N MET A 37 1.91 -2.20 20.04
CA MET A 37 1.95 -3.67 20.15
C MET A 37 0.64 -4.30 19.70
N ILE A 38 -0.50 -3.81 20.18
CA ILE A 38 -1.82 -4.36 19.83
C ILE A 38 -2.09 -4.19 18.32
N THR A 39 -1.78 -3.02 17.76
CA THR A 39 -1.97 -2.77 16.32
C THR A 39 -1.12 -3.70 15.47
N ASN A 40 0.11 -4.00 15.89
CA ASN A 40 0.96 -4.95 15.19
C ASN A 40 0.45 -6.39 15.32
N LEU A 41 0.02 -6.79 16.51
CA LEU A 41 -0.46 -8.14 16.80
C LEU A 41 -1.80 -8.46 16.12
N VAL A 42 -2.69 -7.47 15.99
CA VAL A 42 -4.00 -7.65 15.34
C VAL A 42 -3.88 -7.50 13.80
N ASN A 43 -2.75 -7.04 13.28
CA ASN A 43 -2.53 -6.93 11.85
C ASN A 43 -2.38 -8.34 11.23
N PRO A 44 -3.27 -8.78 10.32
CA PRO A 44 -3.18 -10.12 9.72
C PRO A 44 -2.03 -10.25 8.70
N ASN A 45 -1.53 -9.12 8.18
CA ASN A 45 -0.57 -9.13 7.07
C ASN A 45 0.77 -9.82 7.41
N PRO A 46 1.42 -9.57 8.58
CA PRO A 46 2.64 -10.27 8.96
C PRO A 46 2.44 -11.78 9.09
N TYR A 47 1.30 -12.23 9.64
CA TYR A 47 1.00 -13.66 9.77
C TYR A 47 0.82 -14.30 8.41
N LEU A 48 0.01 -13.70 7.54
CA LEU A 48 -0.17 -14.20 6.17
C LEU A 48 1.16 -14.30 5.43
N PHE A 49 2.01 -13.29 5.53
CA PHE A 49 3.36 -13.33 4.95
C PHE A 49 4.18 -14.49 5.50
N TRP A 50 4.30 -14.63 6.82
CA TRP A 50 5.13 -15.66 7.43
C TRP A 50 4.58 -17.07 7.16
N PHE A 51 3.27 -17.27 7.17
CA PHE A 51 2.68 -18.58 6.85
C PHE A 51 2.83 -18.97 5.38
N THR A 52 2.72 -18.02 4.44
CA THR A 52 2.66 -18.33 3.01
C THR A 52 4.02 -18.29 2.31
N VAL A 53 4.90 -17.37 2.71
CA VAL A 53 6.14 -17.07 1.99
C VAL A 53 7.33 -17.07 2.94
N GLY A 54 7.27 -16.25 4.00
CA GLY A 54 8.40 -15.97 4.88
C GLY A 54 8.97 -17.23 5.55
N ALA A 55 8.14 -18.03 6.22
CA ALA A 55 8.60 -19.21 6.94
C ALA A 55 9.06 -20.33 6.00
N PRO A 56 8.33 -20.68 4.91
CA PRO A 56 8.84 -21.64 3.93
C PRO A 56 10.20 -21.26 3.34
N LEU A 57 10.42 -19.98 3.01
CA LEU A 57 11.72 -19.51 2.53
C LEU A 57 12.80 -19.57 3.61
N MET A 58 12.50 -19.10 4.83
CA MET A 58 13.43 -19.14 5.95
C MET A 58 13.88 -20.58 6.26
N VAL A 59 12.93 -21.52 6.36
CA VAL A 59 13.21 -22.93 6.62
C VAL A 59 14.10 -23.52 5.52
N ARG A 60 13.79 -23.27 4.25
CA ARG A 60 14.64 -23.71 3.13
C ARG A 60 16.06 -23.13 3.21
N SER A 61 16.20 -21.87 3.59
CA SER A 61 17.51 -21.24 3.76
C SER A 61 18.32 -21.88 4.90
N PHE A 62 17.70 -22.18 6.04
CA PHE A 62 18.38 -22.88 7.16
C PHE A 62 18.71 -24.34 6.83
N GLN A 63 17.89 -25.02 6.03
CA GLN A 63 18.17 -26.38 5.56
C GLN A 63 19.39 -26.44 4.65
N GLN A 64 19.68 -25.38 3.89
CA GLN A 64 20.86 -25.32 3.03
C GLN A 64 22.13 -25.12 3.86
N THR A 65 22.19 -24.02 4.62
CA THR A 65 23.22 -23.80 5.64
C THR A 65 22.70 -22.87 6.74
N TRP A 66 23.24 -22.98 7.94
CA TRP A 66 22.96 -22.03 9.02
C TRP A 66 23.27 -20.57 8.62
N GLY A 67 24.34 -20.34 7.85
CA GLY A 67 24.72 -19.02 7.35
C GLY A 67 23.67 -18.43 6.42
N SER A 68 23.16 -19.21 5.47
CA SER A 68 22.11 -18.77 4.53
C SER A 68 20.83 -18.35 5.25
N GLY A 69 20.42 -19.06 6.30
CA GLY A 69 19.28 -18.68 7.13
C GLY A 69 19.47 -17.33 7.84
N ILE A 70 20.65 -17.10 8.41
CA ILE A 70 21.00 -15.83 9.07
C ILE A 70 21.06 -14.69 8.04
N THR A 71 21.67 -14.90 6.88
CA THR A 71 21.72 -13.90 5.80
C THR A 71 20.33 -13.56 5.29
N PHE A 72 19.44 -14.54 5.11
CA PHE A 72 18.05 -14.29 4.74
C PHE A 72 17.37 -13.37 5.75
N LEU A 73 17.47 -13.69 7.05
CA LEU A 73 16.82 -12.92 8.11
C LEU A 73 17.36 -11.48 8.16
N PHE A 74 18.68 -11.32 8.05
CA PHE A 74 19.34 -10.03 8.04
C PHE A 74 18.91 -9.18 6.84
N SER A 75 19.01 -9.71 5.61
CA SER A 75 18.62 -9.00 4.39
C SER A 75 17.12 -8.67 4.37
N PHE A 76 16.27 -9.56 4.89
CA PHE A 76 14.83 -9.33 4.99
C PHE A 76 14.51 -8.14 5.91
N TYR A 77 15.01 -8.13 7.14
CA TYR A 77 14.74 -7.03 8.08
C TYR A 77 15.42 -5.74 7.65
N LEU A 78 16.63 -5.81 7.08
CA LEU A 78 17.31 -4.65 6.52
C LEU A 78 16.50 -4.04 5.38
N GLY A 79 15.97 -4.85 4.45
CA GLY A 79 15.09 -4.36 3.38
C GLY A 79 13.80 -3.75 3.92
N LEU A 80 13.14 -4.43 4.87
CA LEU A 80 11.87 -3.99 5.44
C LEU A 80 11.99 -2.66 6.19
N CYS A 81 12.99 -2.55 7.08
CA CYS A 81 13.27 -1.31 7.81
C CYS A 81 13.85 -0.24 6.88
N GLY A 82 14.73 -0.63 5.95
CA GLY A 82 15.40 0.23 5.00
C GLY A 82 14.43 0.96 4.09
N VAL A 83 13.43 0.28 3.50
CA VAL A 83 12.41 0.93 2.67
C VAL A 83 11.62 1.96 3.46
N LYS A 84 11.21 1.64 4.70
CA LYS A 84 10.49 2.59 5.56
C LYS A 84 11.33 3.82 5.89
N LEU A 85 12.61 3.61 6.20
CA LEU A 85 13.55 4.70 6.49
C LEU A 85 13.79 5.56 5.25
N LEU A 86 14.05 4.95 4.09
CA LEU A 86 14.23 5.66 2.82
C LEU A 86 13.00 6.47 2.45
N LEU A 87 11.80 5.92 2.62
CA LEU A 87 10.55 6.64 2.40
C LEU A 87 10.38 7.81 3.38
N ALA A 88 10.72 7.62 4.67
CA ALA A 88 10.66 8.71 5.65
C ALA A 88 11.64 9.85 5.31
N ILE A 89 12.88 9.52 4.92
CA ILE A 89 13.89 10.49 4.49
C ILE A 89 13.45 11.19 3.21
N ALA A 90 12.97 10.44 2.21
CA ALA A 90 12.50 10.99 0.95
C ALA A 90 11.30 11.92 1.18
N ALA A 91 10.34 11.54 2.01
CA ALA A 91 9.19 12.35 2.37
C ALA A 91 9.61 13.61 3.14
N GLY A 92 10.54 13.50 4.09
CA GLY A 92 11.08 14.64 4.84
C GLY A 92 11.83 15.64 3.96
N LYS A 93 12.71 15.15 3.07
CA LYS A 93 13.45 15.99 2.11
C LYS A 93 12.51 16.65 1.09
N SER A 94 11.47 15.92 0.68
CA SER A 94 10.48 16.39 -0.29
C SER A 94 9.36 17.20 0.36
N ARG A 95 9.39 17.48 1.68
CA ARG A 95 8.32 18.21 2.37
C ARG A 95 8.01 19.57 1.71
N ASN A 96 9.03 20.32 1.28
CA ASN A 96 8.81 21.57 0.53
C ASN A 96 8.30 21.35 -0.91
N PHE A 97 8.54 20.20 -1.53
CA PHE A 97 8.03 19.85 -2.87
C PHE A 97 6.61 19.26 -2.81
N LEU A 98 6.25 18.59 -1.70
CA LEU A 98 4.94 17.99 -1.44
C LEU A 98 3.90 18.97 -0.86
N HIS A 99 4.31 20.13 -0.36
CA HIS A 99 3.38 21.16 0.13
C HIS A 99 2.73 22.01 -0.98
N GLY A 100 3.06 21.76 -2.25
CA GLY A 100 2.65 22.62 -3.38
C GLY A 100 1.54 22.08 -4.27
N ILE A 101 1.18 22.90 -5.26
CA ILE A 101 0.23 22.60 -6.36
C ILE A 101 0.53 21.27 -7.08
N LEU A 102 1.81 20.85 -7.10
CA LEU A 102 2.26 19.64 -7.78
C LEU A 102 1.78 18.37 -7.07
N TYR A 103 1.83 18.31 -5.74
CA TYR A 103 1.27 17.17 -4.98
C TYR A 103 -0.23 17.01 -5.26
N ARG A 104 -0.96 18.13 -5.25
CA ARG A 104 -2.39 18.15 -5.60
C ARG A 104 -2.64 17.64 -7.01
N ARG A 105 -1.85 18.09 -8.00
CA ARG A 105 -1.98 17.65 -9.40
C ARG A 105 -1.66 16.16 -9.57
N ILE A 106 -0.64 15.64 -8.88
CA ILE A 106 -0.30 14.21 -8.89
C ILE A 106 -1.44 13.38 -8.27
N MET A 107 -1.95 13.78 -7.12
CA MET A 107 -3.05 13.09 -6.44
C MET A 107 -4.36 13.10 -7.25
N GLN A 108 -4.64 14.21 -7.94
CA GLN A 108 -5.77 14.32 -8.87
C GLN A 108 -5.59 13.39 -10.06
N PHE A 109 -4.42 13.43 -10.72
CA PHE A 109 -4.10 12.53 -11.84
C PHE A 109 -4.25 11.06 -11.45
N LEU A 110 -3.72 10.68 -10.29
CA LEU A 110 -3.83 9.31 -9.78
C LEU A 110 -5.29 8.93 -9.46
N GLY A 111 -6.07 9.87 -8.92
CA GLY A 111 -7.50 9.69 -8.70
C GLY A 111 -8.28 9.49 -10.00
N PHE A 112 -7.97 10.26 -11.05
CA PHE A 112 -8.55 10.04 -12.38
C PHE A 112 -8.13 8.71 -13.00
N ALA A 113 -6.87 8.30 -12.82
CA ALA A 113 -6.41 6.99 -13.27
C ALA A 113 -7.17 5.84 -12.59
N LEU A 114 -7.42 5.94 -11.27
CA LEU A 114 -8.23 4.97 -10.53
C LEU A 114 -9.68 4.90 -11.04
N ILE A 115 -10.29 6.04 -11.36
CA ILE A 115 -11.62 6.09 -11.97
C ILE A 115 -11.61 5.42 -13.36
N GLY A 116 -10.58 5.69 -14.17
CA GLY A 116 -10.39 5.04 -15.47
C GLY A 116 -10.31 3.52 -15.36
N PHE A 117 -9.48 3.01 -14.45
CA PHE A 117 -9.40 1.57 -14.18
C PHE A 117 -10.72 1.00 -13.68
N ALA A 118 -11.45 1.73 -12.85
CA ALA A 118 -12.74 1.30 -12.36
C ALA A 118 -13.77 1.14 -13.49
N ILE A 119 -13.82 2.07 -14.45
CA ILE A 119 -14.69 1.98 -15.62
C ILE A 119 -14.32 0.74 -16.46
N MET A 120 -13.03 0.51 -16.68
CA MET A 120 -12.54 -0.66 -17.42
C MET A 120 -12.96 -1.97 -16.73
N LEU A 121 -12.70 -2.09 -15.43
CA LEU A 121 -13.08 -3.25 -14.61
C LEU A 121 -14.59 -3.46 -14.53
N PHE A 122 -15.38 -2.39 -14.57
CA PHE A 122 -16.83 -2.46 -14.59
C PHE A 122 -17.34 -2.99 -15.93
N ARG A 123 -16.79 -2.49 -17.05
CA ARG A 123 -17.08 -3.00 -18.39
C ARG A 123 -16.74 -4.48 -18.50
N ASP A 124 -15.54 -4.88 -18.06
CA ASP A 124 -15.11 -6.28 -18.07
C ASP A 124 -16.03 -7.14 -17.19
N GLY A 125 -16.46 -6.62 -16.05
CA GLY A 125 -17.44 -7.26 -15.18
C GLY A 125 -18.81 -7.47 -15.83
N LEU A 126 -19.29 -6.51 -16.62
CA LEU A 126 -20.57 -6.60 -17.34
C LEU A 126 -20.51 -7.52 -18.57
N ILE A 127 -19.38 -7.54 -19.28
CA ILE A 127 -19.13 -8.47 -20.39
C ILE A 127 -19.11 -9.91 -19.83
N PHE A 128 -18.42 -10.14 -18.72
CA PHE A 128 -18.36 -11.46 -18.09
C PHE A 128 -19.73 -11.97 -17.60
N LEU A 129 -20.63 -11.05 -17.21
CA LEU A 129 -22.01 -11.39 -16.83
C LEU A 129 -22.96 -11.53 -18.03
N GLY A 130 -22.48 -11.37 -19.27
CA GLY A 130 -23.29 -11.55 -20.48
C GLY A 130 -24.30 -10.44 -20.75
N ILE A 131 -24.22 -9.31 -20.03
CA ILE A 131 -25.14 -8.16 -20.18
C ILE A 131 -24.72 -7.28 -21.38
N LEU A 132 -23.44 -7.30 -21.74
CA LEU A 132 -22.88 -6.61 -22.91
C LEU A 132 -22.33 -7.65 -23.89
N HIS A 133 -22.92 -7.73 -25.09
CA HIS A 133 -22.35 -8.52 -26.19
C HIS A 133 -21.10 -7.81 -26.72
N GLN A 134 -20.01 -8.57 -26.92
CA GLN A 134 -18.80 -8.04 -27.56
C GLN A 134 -19.15 -7.59 -28.98
N GLY A 135 -19.06 -6.27 -29.22
CA GLY A 135 -19.01 -5.70 -30.57
C GLY A 135 -17.58 -5.69 -31.06
#